data_AF-A0A5C8G8A0-F1
#
_entry.id   AF-A0A5C8G8A0-F1
#
_cell.length_a   1.000
_cell.length_b   1.000
_cell.length_c   1.000
_cell.angle_alpha   90.00
_cell.angle_beta   90.00
_cell.angle_gamma   90.00
#
_symmetry.space_group_name_H-M   'P 1'
#
loop_
_entity.id
_entity.type
_entity.pdbx_description
1 polymer ?
#
loop_
_entity_poly.entity_id
_entity_poly.type
_entity_poly.pdbx_seq_one_letter_code
_entity_poly.pdbx_strand_id
1 'polypeptide(L)'
;MDKKIFKDYTNISVYDNSSILNYSLNNYLNLDSDFNIEELTKLEQKNKIIRFSIFRMLPINLRYDFYRDKGWFLSSSSFQRINSSIRYYSMLLSTPFFVSIKQRGDYYNSLYNIITHEPAFFSSDFLPYSELKEVDNKDLDIYKDNNSVRHFYANIASINCITNFITYLKKNNIYDNTKIIIVSDHGRNVNTKAFDKNIEFANWYNALLMYKDFNSKGEIKIETNFMTIADTPYLATKHLDKAKNPSTENIITNDYKNNGVYLINVNTWKSEGQFSNRYNFNQYYYVKDNIFDINNWKKFQINWKTKETKEIELK
;
A
#
# COMPACT_ATOMS: atom_id res chain seq x y z
N MET A 1 -12.14 13.15 1.73
CA MET A 1 -12.60 12.16 0.73
C MET A 1 -13.96 12.60 0.21
N ASP A 2 -14.22 12.55 -1.10
CA ASP A 2 -15.55 12.86 -1.64
C ASP A 2 -16.54 11.76 -1.23
N LYS A 3 -17.53 12.11 -0.40
CA LYS A 3 -18.52 11.16 0.12
C LYS A 3 -19.67 10.93 -0.85
N LYS A 4 -19.75 11.68 -1.96
CA LYS A 4 -20.86 11.62 -2.92
C LYS A 4 -21.04 10.24 -3.55
N ILE A 5 -19.98 9.46 -3.71
CA ILE A 5 -20.06 8.10 -4.26
C ILE A 5 -20.90 7.14 -3.40
N PHE A 6 -21.07 7.46 -2.11
CA PHE A 6 -21.85 6.66 -1.17
C PHE A 6 -23.25 7.22 -0.93
N LYS A 7 -23.62 8.33 -1.59
CA LYS A 7 -24.89 9.04 -1.38
C LYS A 7 -26.12 8.12 -1.47
N ASP A 8 -26.11 7.19 -2.41
CA ASP A 8 -27.26 6.33 -2.70
C ASP A 8 -27.24 5.03 -1.87
N TYR A 9 -26.25 4.84 -0.98
CA TYR A 9 -26.08 3.66 -0.13
C TYR A 9 -26.43 4.00 1.33
N THR A 10 -27.71 3.86 1.69
CA THR A 10 -28.24 4.23 3.02
C THR A 10 -27.71 3.36 4.17
N ASN A 11 -27.14 2.20 3.86
CA ASN A 11 -26.51 1.30 4.81
C ASN A 11 -24.99 1.53 4.98
N ILE A 12 -24.40 2.51 4.27
CA ILE A 12 -22.97 2.82 4.36
C ILE A 12 -22.77 4.14 5.11
N SER A 13 -22.12 4.08 6.27
CA SER A 13 -21.71 5.25 7.03
C SER A 13 -20.26 5.64 6.70
N VAL A 14 -20.03 6.90 6.34
CA VAL A 14 -18.69 7.40 5.96
C VAL A 14 -18.24 8.51 6.91
N TYR A 15 -17.17 8.24 7.66
CA TYR A 15 -16.61 9.17 8.64
C TYR A 15 -15.36 9.86 8.10
N ASP A 16 -15.01 11.02 8.66
CA ASP A 16 -13.75 11.68 8.35
C ASP A 16 -12.60 10.98 9.10
N ASN A 17 -11.44 10.88 8.45
CA ASN A 17 -10.25 10.21 8.97
C ASN A 17 -9.42 11.11 9.92
N SER A 18 -9.75 12.41 9.99
CA SER A 18 -9.04 13.39 10.82
C SER A 18 -9.01 13.01 12.30
N SER A 19 -10.13 12.53 12.86
CA SER A 19 -10.22 12.11 14.27
C SER A 19 -9.40 10.84 14.55
N ILE A 20 -9.45 9.85 13.66
CA ILE A 20 -8.65 8.62 13.74
C ILE A 20 -7.17 8.97 13.72
N LEU A 21 -6.75 9.82 12.79
CA LEU A 21 -5.35 10.23 12.65
C LEU A 21 -4.87 11.01 13.88
N ASN A 22 -5.65 11.98 14.37
CA ASN A 22 -5.30 12.77 15.56
C ASN A 22 -5.14 11.88 16.80
N TYR A 23 -6.12 11.02 17.07
CA TYR A 23 -6.04 10.07 18.19
C TYR A 23 -4.82 9.16 18.08
N SER A 24 -4.60 8.59 16.88
CA SER A 24 -3.49 7.67 16.63
C SER A 24 -2.14 8.32 16.87
N LEU A 25 -1.97 9.58 16.44
CA LEU A 25 -0.73 10.32 16.61
C LEU A 25 -0.53 10.79 18.05
N ASN A 26 -1.57 11.27 18.73
CA ASN A 26 -1.46 11.67 20.13
C ASN A 26 -1.12 10.47 21.01
N ASN A 27 -1.74 9.31 20.76
CA ASN A 27 -1.42 8.07 21.45
C ASN A 27 -0.01 7.55 21.13
N TYR A 28 0.43 7.60 19.88
CA TYR A 28 1.76 7.11 19.50
C TYR A 28 2.92 7.99 20.01
N LEU A 29 2.74 9.30 19.93
CA LEU A 29 3.76 10.29 20.31
C LEU A 29 3.66 10.70 21.79
N ASN A 30 2.72 10.13 22.55
CA ASN A 30 2.40 10.52 23.94
C ASN A 30 2.21 12.04 24.08
N LEU A 31 1.44 12.63 23.17
CA LEU A 31 1.09 14.05 23.20
C LEU A 31 -0.16 14.25 24.05
N ASP A 32 -0.34 15.46 24.58
CA ASP A 32 -1.59 15.84 25.25
C ASP A 32 -2.80 15.58 24.34
N SER A 33 -3.90 15.08 24.92
CA SER A 33 -5.08 14.59 24.20
C SER A 33 -5.72 15.61 23.26
N ASP A 34 -5.49 16.90 23.51
CA ASP A 34 -6.11 18.03 22.80
C ASP A 34 -5.26 18.55 21.63
N PHE A 35 -4.14 17.91 21.33
CA PHE A 35 -3.25 18.36 20.28
C PHE A 35 -3.86 18.17 18.88
N ASN A 36 -4.04 19.29 18.16
CA ASN A 36 -4.67 19.31 16.84
C ASN A 36 -3.64 19.36 15.69
N ILE A 37 -3.48 18.24 14.99
CA ILE A 37 -2.49 18.11 13.91
C ILE A 37 -2.90 18.86 12.65
N GLU A 38 -4.19 19.14 12.47
CA GLU A 38 -4.63 20.01 11.37
C GLU A 38 -4.13 21.44 11.57
N GLU A 39 -4.12 21.93 12.81
CA GLU A 39 -3.59 23.26 13.12
C GLU A 39 -2.08 23.34 12.88
N LEU A 40 -1.33 22.31 13.31
CA LEU A 40 0.08 22.19 12.94
C LEU A 40 0.29 22.20 11.43
N THR A 41 -0.48 21.39 10.70
CA THR A 41 -0.32 21.25 9.24
C THR A 41 -0.62 22.59 8.56
N LYS A 42 -1.66 23.31 9.00
CA LYS A 42 -1.97 24.67 8.53
C LYS A 42 -0.83 25.65 8.84
N LEU A 43 -0.24 25.57 10.03
CA LEU A 43 0.90 26.41 10.41
C LEU A 43 2.13 26.12 9.55
N GLU A 44 2.46 24.84 9.32
CA GLU A 44 3.56 24.44 8.42
C GLU A 44 3.34 24.92 6.99
N GLN A 45 2.12 24.78 6.46
CA GLN A 45 1.78 25.26 5.13
C GLN A 45 1.92 26.78 5.01
N LYS A 46 1.43 27.52 6.01
CA LYS A 46 1.60 28.99 6.08
C LYS A 46 3.09 29.37 6.07
N ASN A 47 3.91 28.69 6.87
CA ASN A 47 5.36 28.92 6.90
C ASN A 47 6.03 28.60 5.56
N LYS A 48 5.64 27.48 4.90
CA LYS A 48 6.14 27.11 3.57
C LYS A 48 5.77 28.15 2.51
N ILE A 49 4.55 28.70 2.54
CA ILE A 49 4.12 29.75 1.60
C ILE A 49 4.99 31.00 1.75
N ILE A 50 5.27 31.46 2.97
CA ILE A 50 6.13 32.62 3.21
C ILE A 50 7.53 32.38 2.64
N ARG A 51 8.13 31.22 2.94
CA ARG A 51 9.47 30.86 2.45
C ARG A 51 9.52 30.71 0.94
N PHE A 52 8.46 30.14 0.35
CA PHE A 52 8.31 30.06 -1.10
C PHE A 52 8.23 31.44 -1.75
N SER A 53 7.48 32.37 -1.16
CA SER A 53 7.40 33.74 -1.65
C SER A 53 8.76 34.43 -1.63
N ILE A 54 9.51 34.33 -0.52
CA ILE A 54 10.89 34.86 -0.44
C ILE A 54 11.78 34.23 -1.53
N PHE A 55 11.75 32.91 -1.68
CA PHE A 55 12.51 32.20 -2.71
C PHE A 55 12.18 32.70 -4.13
N ARG A 56 10.89 32.97 -4.41
CA ARG A 56 10.45 33.51 -5.70
C ARG A 56 10.93 34.94 -5.94
N MET A 57 11.03 35.75 -4.89
CA MET A 57 11.56 37.12 -4.96
C MET A 57 13.07 37.17 -5.16
N LEU A 58 13.83 36.13 -4.78
CA LEU A 58 15.28 36.10 -4.96
C LEU A 58 15.68 36.08 -6.45
N PRO A 59 16.70 36.85 -6.84
CA PRO A 59 17.42 36.69 -8.11
C PRO A 59 17.84 35.23 -8.36
N ILE A 60 17.83 34.80 -9.62
CA ILE A 60 18.05 33.39 -10.00
C ILE A 60 19.37 32.82 -9.45
N ASN A 61 20.42 33.64 -9.42
CA ASN A 61 21.74 33.26 -8.92
C ASN A 61 21.75 33.02 -7.41
N LEU A 62 20.97 33.78 -6.63
CA LEU A 62 20.89 33.64 -5.17
C LEU A 62 20.00 32.47 -4.74
N ARG A 63 19.12 31.99 -5.62
CA ARG A 63 18.26 30.82 -5.33
C ARG A 63 19.08 29.56 -5.08
N TYR A 64 20.19 29.37 -5.79
CA TYR A 64 21.05 28.19 -5.66
C TYR A 64 21.71 28.15 -4.28
N ASP A 65 22.27 29.27 -3.81
CA ASP A 65 22.90 29.36 -2.50
C ASP A 65 21.87 29.27 -1.37
N PHE A 66 20.72 29.92 -1.53
CA PHE A 66 19.65 29.93 -0.54
C PHE A 66 18.97 28.56 -0.38
N TYR A 67 18.88 27.77 -1.45
CA TYR A 67 18.29 26.43 -1.41
C TYR A 67 19.26 25.33 -0.97
N ARG A 68 20.57 25.63 -0.93
CA ARG A 68 21.69 24.66 -0.92
C ARG A 68 21.59 23.55 0.12
N ASP A 69 20.86 23.72 1.22
CA ASP A 69 20.73 22.71 2.27
C ASP A 69 19.37 22.00 2.40
N LYS A 70 18.40 22.24 1.50
CA LYS A 70 17.02 21.64 1.49
C LYS A 70 16.18 21.86 2.77
N GLY A 71 16.79 22.04 3.93
CA GLY A 71 16.19 22.28 5.25
C GLY A 71 15.48 23.63 5.33
N TRP A 72 15.86 24.60 4.50
CA TRP A 72 15.15 25.88 4.44
C TRP A 72 13.67 25.71 4.09
N PHE A 73 13.32 24.81 3.17
CA PHE A 73 11.92 24.57 2.77
C PHE A 73 11.18 23.60 3.72
N LEU A 74 11.94 22.89 4.55
CA LEU A 74 11.46 21.88 5.50
C LEU A 74 11.54 22.48 6.90
N SER A 75 10.47 23.18 7.31
CA SER A 75 10.26 23.73 8.66
C SER A 75 11.02 23.00 9.78
N SER A 76 11.97 23.70 10.41
CA SER A 76 12.37 23.48 11.80
C SER A 76 11.34 24.16 12.70
N SER A 77 10.20 23.50 12.94
CA SER A 77 9.38 23.86 14.09
C SER A 77 10.00 23.20 15.33
N SER A 78 9.81 23.80 16.50
CA SER A 78 10.08 23.20 17.83
C SER A 78 9.27 21.92 18.11
N PHE A 79 8.60 21.37 17.10
CA PHE A 79 7.74 20.21 17.16
C PHE A 79 8.30 19.10 16.27
N GLN A 80 8.20 17.85 16.72
CA GLN A 80 8.65 16.69 15.96
C GLN A 80 7.95 16.66 14.59
N ARG A 81 8.74 16.57 13.52
CA ARG A 81 8.22 16.52 12.15
C ARG A 81 7.42 15.23 11.92
N ILE A 82 6.11 15.35 11.76
CA ILE A 82 5.22 14.20 11.49
C ILE A 82 5.17 13.88 9.99
N ASN A 83 6.10 13.04 9.53
CA ASN A 83 6.14 12.54 8.15
C ASN A 83 5.11 11.42 7.88
N SER A 84 4.96 11.04 6.62
CA SER A 84 4.03 9.99 6.16
C SER A 84 4.25 8.65 6.88
N SER A 85 5.49 8.23 7.10
CA SER A 85 5.80 6.97 7.80
C SER A 85 5.22 6.96 9.23
N ILE A 86 5.42 8.04 10.01
CA ILE A 86 4.83 8.18 11.36
C ILE A 86 3.30 8.18 11.30
N ARG A 87 2.71 8.94 10.36
CA ARG A 87 1.26 9.07 10.19
C ARG A 87 0.59 7.72 9.94
N TYR A 88 1.10 6.95 8.99
CA TYR A 88 0.46 5.70 8.59
C TYR A 88 0.77 4.56 9.56
N TYR A 89 1.96 4.55 10.16
CA TYR A 89 2.32 3.63 11.23
C TYR A 89 1.42 3.80 12.45
N SER A 90 1.25 5.03 12.94
CA SER A 90 0.43 5.29 14.13
C SER A 90 -1.03 4.88 13.90
N MET A 91 -1.57 5.17 12.71
CA MET A 91 -2.92 4.75 12.32
C MET A 91 -3.07 3.23 12.31
N LEU A 92 -2.15 2.50 11.67
CA LEU A 92 -2.24 1.03 11.60
C LEU A 92 -2.05 0.40 12.99
N LEU A 93 -1.12 0.93 13.79
CA LEU A 93 -0.87 0.48 15.17
C LEU A 93 -2.11 0.68 16.06
N SER A 94 -2.86 1.76 15.84
CA SER A 94 -4.03 2.13 16.65
C SER A 94 -5.32 1.42 16.24
N THR A 95 -5.30 0.58 15.21
CA THR A 95 -6.48 -0.18 14.73
C THR A 95 -7.29 -0.84 15.87
N PRO A 96 -6.68 -1.48 16.90
CA PRO A 96 -7.44 -2.08 18.00
C PRO A 96 -8.37 -1.11 18.76
N PHE A 97 -8.06 0.19 18.78
CA PHE A 97 -8.86 1.20 19.49
C PHE A 97 -10.10 1.65 18.70
N PHE A 98 -10.14 1.35 17.40
CA PHE A 98 -11.23 1.77 16.49
C PHE A 98 -12.16 0.61 16.10
N VAL A 99 -11.97 -0.57 16.69
CA VAL A 99 -12.82 -1.74 16.46
C VAL A 99 -13.70 -1.98 17.68
N SER A 100 -15.02 -2.03 17.46
CA SER A 100 -15.98 -2.38 18.49
C SER A 100 -16.41 -3.84 18.35
N ILE A 101 -16.35 -4.60 19.44
CA ILE A 101 -16.85 -5.97 19.48
C ILE A 101 -18.32 -5.96 19.88
N LYS A 102 -19.17 -6.59 19.07
CA LYS A 102 -20.61 -6.74 19.31
C LYS A 102 -20.95 -8.22 19.41
N GLN A 103 -21.90 -8.56 20.29
CA GLN A 103 -22.30 -9.95 20.52
C GLN A 103 -23.15 -10.54 19.40
N ARG A 104 -23.76 -9.70 18.55
CA ARG A 104 -24.72 -10.12 17.51
C ARG A 104 -24.48 -9.31 16.24
N GLY A 105 -24.81 -9.93 15.11
CA GLY A 105 -24.72 -9.34 13.79
C GLY A 105 -23.45 -9.74 13.06
N ASP A 106 -23.55 -9.76 11.72
CA ASP A 106 -22.42 -9.96 10.83
C ASP A 106 -21.86 -8.61 10.42
N TYR A 107 -20.53 -8.51 10.39
CA TYR A 107 -19.84 -7.27 10.09
C TYR A 107 -18.81 -7.48 8.99
N TYR A 108 -18.76 -6.52 8.08
CA TYR A 108 -17.69 -6.38 7.10
C TYR A 108 -16.90 -5.12 7.43
N ASN A 109 -15.59 -5.26 7.60
CA ASN A 109 -14.68 -4.14 7.84
C ASN A 109 -13.63 -4.14 6.73
N SER A 110 -13.47 -2.98 6.08
CA SER A 110 -12.39 -2.74 5.12
C SER A 110 -11.46 -1.68 5.70
N LEU A 111 -10.22 -2.06 5.97
CA LEU A 111 -9.18 -1.19 6.51
C LEU A 111 -8.17 -0.89 5.42
N TYR A 112 -7.84 0.39 5.25
CA TYR A 112 -6.88 0.84 4.26
C TYR A 112 -5.75 1.61 4.93
N ASN A 113 -4.52 1.33 4.53
CA ASN A 113 -3.33 1.99 5.04
C ASN A 113 -2.23 1.99 3.98
N ILE A 114 -1.36 3.00 3.99
CA ILE A 114 -0.28 3.19 3.00
C ILE A 114 1.11 3.30 3.64
N ILE A 115 1.28 2.69 4.82
CA ILE A 115 2.54 2.64 5.58
C ILE A 115 3.76 2.24 4.73
N THR A 116 3.59 1.35 3.75
CA THR A 116 4.69 0.83 2.92
C THR A 116 4.97 1.64 1.66
N HIS A 117 4.13 2.63 1.32
CA HIS A 117 4.24 3.39 0.06
C HIS A 117 5.43 4.37 0.07
N GLU A 118 5.65 5.07 1.18
CA GLU A 118 6.78 5.99 1.39
C GLU A 118 7.61 5.55 2.60
N PRO A 119 8.58 4.64 2.42
CA PRO A 119 9.27 3.99 3.54
C PRO A 119 10.44 4.81 4.11
N ALA A 120 10.64 6.05 3.61
CA ALA A 120 11.87 6.81 3.77
C ALA A 120 12.35 7.01 5.22
N PHE A 121 11.44 6.99 6.19
CA PHE A 121 11.76 7.30 7.58
C PHE A 121 11.76 6.09 8.52
N PHE A 122 11.65 4.87 7.99
CA PHE A 122 11.85 3.65 8.78
C PHE A 122 13.34 3.34 8.96
N SER A 123 13.70 2.82 10.14
CA SER A 123 15.06 2.42 10.52
C SER A 123 15.15 0.92 10.80
N SER A 124 16.36 0.42 11.10
CA SER A 124 16.67 -1.01 11.32
C SER A 124 15.99 -1.65 12.54
N ASP A 125 15.41 -0.86 13.43
CA ASP A 125 14.53 -1.32 14.52
C ASP A 125 13.06 -1.42 14.09
N PHE A 126 12.77 -1.21 12.81
CA PHE A 126 11.45 -1.25 12.19
C PHE A 126 10.48 -0.20 12.74
N LEU A 127 11.00 0.94 13.20
CA LEU A 127 10.19 2.07 13.66
C LEU A 127 10.38 3.30 12.75
N PRO A 128 9.32 4.13 12.58
CA PRO A 128 9.43 5.39 11.86
C PRO A 128 9.98 6.51 12.75
N TYR A 129 10.81 7.36 12.16
CA TYR A 129 11.44 8.49 12.85
C TYR A 129 11.15 9.81 12.16
N SER A 130 11.21 10.93 12.90
CA SER A 130 10.99 12.26 12.32
C SER A 130 12.09 12.69 11.36
N GLU A 131 13.28 12.12 11.53
CA GLU A 131 14.50 12.38 10.78
C GLU A 131 14.97 11.12 10.05
N LEU A 132 15.71 11.32 8.96
CA LEU A 132 16.31 10.21 8.22
C LEU A 132 17.44 9.61 9.06
N LYS A 133 17.28 8.34 9.44
CA LYS A 133 18.36 7.55 10.04
C LYS A 133 19.10 6.76 8.97
N GLU A 134 20.37 6.50 9.22
CA GLU A 134 21.16 5.57 8.41
C GLU A 134 20.57 4.16 8.49
N VAL A 135 20.69 3.42 7.38
CA VAL A 135 20.28 2.02 7.30
C VAL A 135 21.45 1.11 7.69
N ASP A 136 21.18 -0.10 8.18
CA ASP A 136 22.24 -1.07 8.48
C ASP A 136 23.00 -1.48 7.19
N ASN A 137 24.33 -1.47 7.25
CA ASN A 137 25.19 -1.89 6.14
C ASN A 137 24.96 -3.35 5.75
N LYS A 138 24.63 -4.23 6.71
CA LYS A 138 24.30 -5.64 6.41
C LYS A 138 23.07 -5.77 5.53
N ASP A 139 22.05 -4.94 5.80
CA ASP A 139 20.84 -4.93 4.99
C ASP A 139 21.10 -4.28 3.62
N LEU A 140 21.97 -3.27 3.54
CA LEU A 140 22.45 -2.75 2.25
C LEU A 140 23.17 -3.80 1.41
N ASP A 141 23.99 -4.66 2.01
CA ASP A 141 24.65 -5.75 1.29
C ASP A 141 23.64 -6.74 0.71
N ILE A 142 22.50 -6.95 1.39
CA ILE A 142 21.42 -7.84 0.98
C ILE A 142 20.56 -7.20 -0.11
N TYR A 143 20.02 -6.01 0.17
CA TYR A 143 19.02 -5.33 -0.64
C TYR A 143 19.60 -4.26 -1.58
N LYS A 144 20.93 -4.14 -1.66
CA LYS A 144 21.72 -3.37 -2.66
C LYS A 144 21.55 -1.84 -2.66
N ASP A 145 20.47 -1.31 -2.13
CA ASP A 145 20.20 0.11 -2.10
C ASP A 145 19.32 0.50 -0.90
N ASN A 146 19.38 1.78 -0.53
CA ASN A 146 18.67 2.33 0.63
C ASN A 146 17.14 2.22 0.50
N ASN A 147 16.57 2.41 -0.70
CA ASN A 147 15.13 2.34 -0.92
C ASN A 147 14.59 0.92 -0.68
N SER A 148 15.29 -0.09 -1.17
CA SER A 148 14.93 -1.50 -0.97
C SER A 148 15.03 -1.92 0.51
N VAL A 149 16.09 -1.51 1.21
CA VAL A 149 16.23 -1.73 2.67
C VAL A 149 15.09 -1.09 3.44
N ARG A 150 14.74 0.16 3.11
CA ARG A 150 13.65 0.86 3.81
C ARG A 150 12.28 0.23 3.54
N HIS A 151 12.02 -0.25 2.32
CA HIS A 151 10.80 -1.02 2.05
C HIS A 151 10.76 -2.31 2.88
N PHE A 152 11.89 -3.00 3.05
CA PHE A 152 11.97 -4.13 3.98
C PHE A 152 11.59 -3.72 5.41
N TYR A 153 12.16 -2.62 5.94
CA TYR A 153 11.82 -2.14 7.28
C TYR A 153 10.34 -1.74 7.43
N ALA A 154 9.79 -1.01 6.47
CA ALA A 154 8.39 -0.60 6.48
C ALA A 154 7.44 -1.82 6.39
N ASN A 155 7.80 -2.84 5.61
CA ASN A 155 7.04 -4.08 5.52
C ASN A 155 7.04 -4.81 6.87
N ILE A 156 8.18 -4.96 7.54
CA ILE A 156 8.24 -5.56 8.89
C ILE A 156 7.43 -4.75 9.90
N ALA A 157 7.53 -3.42 9.87
CA ALA A 157 6.73 -2.53 10.73
C ALA A 157 5.22 -2.74 10.53
N SER A 158 4.79 -2.89 9.27
CA SER A 158 3.38 -3.17 8.94
C SER A 158 2.91 -4.54 9.46
N ILE A 159 3.74 -5.58 9.32
CA ILE A 159 3.45 -6.92 9.82
C ILE A 159 3.39 -6.94 11.34
N ASN A 160 4.24 -6.18 12.03
CA ASN A 160 4.18 -6.02 13.49
C ASN A 160 2.85 -5.40 13.93
N CYS A 161 2.39 -4.34 13.25
CA CYS A 161 1.09 -3.72 13.54
C CYS A 161 -0.08 -4.68 13.27
N ILE A 162 -0.05 -5.43 12.17
CA ILE A 162 -1.03 -6.48 11.85
C ILE A 162 -1.02 -7.58 12.92
N THR A 163 0.16 -7.98 13.40
CA THR A 163 0.32 -8.99 14.47
C THR A 163 -0.29 -8.50 15.78
N ASN A 164 -0.13 -7.22 16.11
CA ASN A 164 -0.80 -6.61 17.27
C ASN A 164 -2.32 -6.65 17.13
N PHE A 165 -2.85 -6.35 15.94
CA PHE A 165 -4.28 -6.43 15.68
C PHE A 165 -4.81 -7.88 15.76
N ILE A 166 -4.11 -8.84 15.16
CA ILE A 166 -4.44 -10.27 15.27
C ILE A 166 -4.40 -10.72 16.74
N THR A 167 -3.42 -10.26 17.52
CA THR A 167 -3.31 -10.56 18.95
C THR A 167 -4.50 -10.00 19.72
N TYR A 168 -4.94 -8.78 19.40
CA TYR A 168 -6.18 -8.22 19.95
C TYR A 168 -7.41 -9.09 19.63
N LEU A 169 -7.57 -9.54 18.38
CA LEU A 169 -8.68 -10.44 18.00
C LEU A 169 -8.64 -11.76 18.79
N LYS A 170 -7.45 -12.32 19.00
CA LYS A 170 -7.26 -13.57 19.77
C LYS A 170 -7.58 -13.37 21.26
N LYS A 171 -7.04 -12.32 21.89
CA LYS A 171 -7.28 -11.99 23.31
C LYS A 171 -8.77 -11.75 23.61
N ASN A 172 -9.54 -11.31 22.62
CA ASN A 172 -10.98 -11.09 22.75
C ASN A 172 -11.83 -12.24 22.20
N ASN A 173 -11.25 -13.42 21.92
CA ASN A 173 -11.95 -14.63 21.48
C ASN A 173 -12.79 -14.47 20.19
N ILE A 174 -12.40 -13.57 19.29
CA ILE A 174 -13.11 -13.34 18.01
C ILE A 174 -12.29 -13.75 16.77
N TYR A 175 -11.00 -14.08 16.94
CA TYR A 175 -10.13 -14.47 15.83
C TYR A 175 -10.66 -15.66 15.01
N ASP A 176 -11.12 -16.73 15.68
CA ASP A 176 -11.61 -17.93 14.99
C ASP A 176 -12.83 -17.61 14.13
N ASN A 177 -13.79 -16.85 14.67
CA ASN A 177 -15.00 -16.40 13.98
C ASN A 177 -14.77 -15.20 13.03
N THR A 178 -13.52 -14.85 12.71
CA THR A 178 -13.21 -13.76 11.79
C THR A 178 -12.49 -14.30 10.56
N LYS A 179 -13.05 -14.11 9.36
CA LYS A 179 -12.32 -14.26 8.11
C LYS A 179 -11.41 -13.05 7.92
N ILE A 180 -10.14 -13.28 7.60
CA ILE A 180 -9.15 -12.20 7.42
C ILE A 180 -8.54 -12.33 6.02
N ILE A 181 -8.57 -11.23 5.27
CA ILE A 181 -7.86 -11.08 4.00
C ILE A 181 -6.94 -9.87 4.17
N ILE A 182 -5.63 -10.08 3.97
CA ILE A 182 -4.64 -9.00 3.92
C ILE A 182 -4.13 -8.97 2.49
N VAL A 183 -4.30 -7.84 1.81
CA VAL A 183 -3.96 -7.72 0.40
C VAL A 183 -3.27 -6.39 0.13
N SER A 184 -2.23 -6.41 -0.71
CA SER A 184 -1.64 -5.21 -1.31
C SER A 184 -2.27 -4.96 -2.68
N ASP A 185 -2.44 -3.70 -3.06
CA ASP A 185 -2.96 -3.32 -4.38
C ASP A 185 -1.95 -3.57 -5.52
N HIS A 186 -0.66 -3.50 -5.22
CA HIS A 186 0.41 -3.85 -6.15
C HIS A 186 1.70 -4.28 -5.42
N GLY A 187 2.68 -4.78 -6.19
CA GLY A 187 4.06 -4.98 -5.74
C GLY A 187 4.93 -3.73 -5.96
N ARG A 188 6.24 -3.81 -5.74
CA ARG A 188 7.15 -2.67 -5.90
C ARG A 188 8.47 -3.15 -6.48
N ASN A 189 9.05 -2.39 -7.40
CA ASN A 189 10.40 -2.69 -7.85
C ASN A 189 11.43 -2.34 -6.77
N VAL A 190 11.85 -3.37 -6.05
CA VAL A 190 12.89 -3.33 -5.04
C VAL A 190 13.83 -4.50 -5.28
N ASN A 191 15.09 -4.33 -4.90
CA ASN A 191 16.03 -5.42 -4.86
C ASN A 191 15.58 -6.42 -3.78
N THR A 192 15.40 -7.68 -4.17
CA THR A 192 14.96 -8.76 -3.29
C THR A 192 15.65 -10.06 -3.70
N LYS A 193 15.79 -10.99 -2.75
CA LYS A 193 16.29 -12.34 -3.02
C LYS A 193 15.24 -13.27 -3.64
N ALA A 194 13.97 -12.84 -3.69
CA ALA A 194 12.86 -13.66 -4.16
C ALA A 194 12.80 -13.81 -5.69
N PHE A 195 13.45 -12.92 -6.43
CA PHE A 195 13.45 -12.91 -7.89
C PHE A 195 14.89 -12.83 -8.38
N ASP A 196 15.28 -13.75 -9.25
CA ASP A 196 16.55 -13.67 -9.95
C ASP A 196 16.54 -12.55 -11.00
N LYS A 197 17.73 -12.15 -11.48
CA LYS A 197 17.89 -11.03 -12.42
C LYS A 197 16.98 -11.12 -13.66
N ASN A 198 16.69 -12.33 -14.14
CA ASN A 198 15.90 -12.54 -15.36
C ASN A 198 14.38 -12.39 -15.15
N ILE A 199 13.92 -12.25 -13.89
CA ILE A 199 12.50 -12.17 -13.54
C ILE A 199 12.18 -10.99 -12.60
N GLU A 200 13.11 -10.04 -12.46
CA GLU A 200 12.95 -8.86 -11.59
C GLU A 200 11.69 -8.05 -11.93
N PHE A 201 11.26 -8.03 -13.20
CA PHE A 201 10.03 -7.35 -13.62
C PHE A 201 8.77 -7.86 -12.90
N ALA A 202 8.78 -9.12 -12.42
CA ALA A 202 7.68 -9.72 -11.68
C ALA A 202 7.46 -9.06 -10.31
N ASN A 203 8.46 -8.36 -9.76
CA ASN A 203 8.36 -7.60 -8.51
C ASN A 203 7.17 -6.62 -8.50
N TRP A 204 6.85 -6.00 -9.62
CA TRP A 204 5.71 -5.08 -9.75
C TRP A 204 4.36 -5.78 -9.57
N TYR A 205 4.29 -7.06 -9.92
CA TYR A 205 3.05 -7.84 -9.94
C TYR A 205 2.91 -8.77 -8.72
N ASN A 206 4.00 -9.01 -7.98
CA ASN A 206 3.97 -9.81 -6.76
C ASN A 206 3.50 -8.99 -5.56
N ALA A 207 2.18 -8.87 -5.44
CA ALA A 207 1.52 -8.23 -4.32
C ALA A 207 1.24 -9.24 -3.19
N LEU A 208 1.29 -8.79 -1.94
CA LEU A 208 0.92 -9.61 -0.78
C LEU A 208 -0.54 -10.04 -0.88
N LEU A 209 -0.81 -11.34 -0.67
CA LEU A 209 -2.14 -11.88 -0.44
C LEU A 209 -2.05 -12.93 0.68
N MET A 210 -2.61 -12.61 1.85
CA MET A 210 -2.76 -13.54 2.96
C MET A 210 -4.23 -13.78 3.23
N TYR A 211 -4.57 -15.03 3.55
CA TYR A 211 -5.95 -15.44 3.70
C TYR A 211 -6.13 -16.40 4.89
N LYS A 212 -7.11 -16.09 5.74
CA LYS A 212 -7.62 -16.95 6.81
C LYS A 212 -9.14 -17.05 6.66
N ASP A 213 -9.66 -18.26 6.59
CA ASP A 213 -11.11 -18.48 6.57
C ASP A 213 -11.72 -18.51 7.98
N PHE A 214 -13.05 -18.54 8.07
CA PHE A 214 -13.72 -18.77 9.35
C PHE A 214 -13.29 -20.11 9.94
N ASN A 215 -13.07 -20.14 11.26
CA ASN A 215 -12.73 -21.32 12.05
C ASN A 215 -11.46 -22.08 11.63
N SER A 216 -10.66 -21.56 10.69
CA SER A 216 -9.40 -22.19 10.28
C SER A 216 -8.34 -22.05 11.37
N LYS A 217 -7.65 -23.15 11.67
CA LYS A 217 -6.59 -23.26 12.69
C LYS A 217 -5.31 -23.84 12.10
N GLY A 218 -4.18 -23.55 12.74
CA GLY A 218 -2.86 -24.06 12.35
C GLY A 218 -1.83 -22.95 12.20
N GLU A 219 -0.65 -23.36 11.77
CA GLU A 219 0.46 -22.45 11.46
C GLU A 219 0.25 -21.75 10.12
N ILE A 220 0.93 -20.62 9.92
CA ILE A 220 0.95 -19.91 8.64
C ILE A 220 1.62 -20.82 7.61
N LYS A 221 1.01 -20.95 6.43
CA LYS A 221 1.54 -21.71 5.30
C LYS A 221 1.84 -20.76 4.14
N ILE A 222 2.93 -21.04 3.44
CA ILE A 222 3.26 -20.39 2.17
C ILE A 222 2.79 -21.33 1.06
N GLU A 223 1.86 -20.86 0.24
CA GLU A 223 1.29 -21.61 -0.88
C GLU A 223 1.72 -20.93 -2.18
N THR A 224 2.19 -21.71 -3.15
CA THR A 224 2.58 -21.22 -4.48
C THR A 224 1.50 -21.45 -5.55
N ASN A 225 0.28 -21.81 -5.11
CA ASN A 225 -0.88 -21.93 -5.99
C ASN A 225 -1.14 -20.62 -6.72
N PHE A 226 -1.47 -20.70 -8.00
CA PHE A 226 -1.66 -19.51 -8.83
C PHE A 226 -2.86 -18.69 -8.37
N MET A 227 -2.56 -17.51 -7.82
CA MET A 227 -3.52 -16.56 -7.29
C MET A 227 -3.17 -15.16 -7.78
N THR A 228 -4.16 -14.29 -7.81
CA THR A 228 -3.98 -12.87 -8.07
C THR A 228 -4.75 -12.08 -7.04
N ILE A 229 -4.41 -10.81 -6.83
CA ILE A 229 -5.16 -9.93 -5.93
C ILE A 229 -6.63 -9.73 -6.35
N ALA A 230 -6.95 -9.98 -7.64
CA ALA A 230 -8.32 -9.98 -8.16
C ALA A 230 -9.17 -11.18 -7.68
N ASP A 231 -8.57 -12.14 -6.97
CA ASP A 231 -9.31 -13.18 -6.24
C ASP A 231 -9.95 -12.68 -4.94
N THR A 232 -9.60 -11.47 -4.48
CA THR A 232 -10.09 -10.92 -3.21
C THR A 232 -11.61 -10.93 -3.09
N PRO A 233 -12.41 -10.51 -4.09
CA PRO A 233 -13.87 -10.60 -4.02
C PRO A 233 -14.37 -12.04 -3.87
N TYR A 234 -13.74 -12.99 -4.58
CA TYR A 234 -14.08 -14.42 -4.45
C TYR A 234 -13.75 -14.93 -3.04
N LEU A 235 -12.55 -14.66 -2.51
CA LEU A 235 -12.17 -15.06 -1.15
C LEU A 235 -13.08 -14.45 -0.08
N ALA A 236 -13.46 -13.19 -0.26
CA ALA A 236 -14.40 -12.49 0.61
C ALA A 236 -15.76 -13.18 0.61
N THR A 237 -16.28 -13.54 -0.57
CA THR A 237 -17.68 -13.94 -0.75
C THR A 237 -17.93 -15.45 -0.89
N LYS A 238 -16.92 -16.30 -1.07
CA LYS A 238 -17.07 -17.76 -1.32
C LYS A 238 -17.86 -18.58 -0.29
N HIS A 239 -18.18 -17.98 0.86
CA HIS A 239 -18.99 -18.58 1.94
C HIS A 239 -20.48 -18.25 1.80
N LEU A 240 -20.83 -17.33 0.90
CA LEU A 240 -22.17 -16.94 0.54
C LEU A 240 -22.61 -17.77 -0.66
N ASP A 241 -23.91 -18.10 -0.73
CA ASP A 241 -24.46 -18.79 -1.89
C ASP A 241 -24.52 -17.84 -3.10
N LYS A 242 -23.83 -18.23 -4.19
CA LYS A 242 -23.84 -17.55 -5.50
C LYS A 242 -23.75 -16.02 -5.42
N ALA A 243 -22.82 -15.50 -4.62
CA ALA A 243 -22.59 -14.06 -4.51
C ALA A 243 -22.37 -13.43 -5.89
N LYS A 244 -23.09 -12.33 -6.17
CA LYS A 244 -23.03 -11.63 -7.46
C LYS A 244 -22.28 -10.32 -7.34
N ASN A 245 -21.58 -9.95 -8.40
CA ASN A 245 -21.03 -8.61 -8.54
C ASN A 245 -22.17 -7.61 -8.80
N PRO A 246 -22.32 -6.55 -7.99
CA PRO A 246 -23.46 -5.63 -8.09
C PRO A 246 -23.47 -4.79 -9.39
N SER A 247 -22.34 -4.68 -10.09
CA SER A 247 -22.24 -3.94 -11.35
C SER A 247 -22.49 -4.80 -12.58
N THR A 248 -22.20 -6.11 -12.50
CA THR A 248 -22.29 -7.01 -13.66
C THR A 248 -23.33 -8.12 -13.52
N GLU A 249 -23.90 -8.31 -12.33
CA GLU A 249 -24.85 -9.38 -11.97
C GLU A 249 -24.32 -10.82 -12.15
N ASN A 250 -23.05 -10.96 -12.57
CA ASN A 250 -22.39 -12.23 -12.71
C ASN A 250 -22.00 -12.79 -11.33
N ILE A 251 -22.03 -14.12 -11.20
CA ILE A 251 -21.51 -14.80 -10.02
C ILE A 251 -20.02 -14.51 -9.90
N ILE A 252 -19.59 -14.17 -8.69
CA ILE A 252 -18.18 -13.93 -8.38
C ILE A 252 -17.47 -15.29 -8.32
N THR A 253 -16.60 -15.55 -9.28
CA THR A 253 -15.72 -16.73 -9.31
C THR A 253 -14.26 -16.31 -9.45
N ASN A 254 -13.35 -17.27 -9.37
CA ASN A 254 -11.93 -17.10 -9.67
C ASN A 254 -11.49 -17.81 -10.97
N ASP A 255 -12.45 -18.28 -11.78
CA ASP A 255 -12.18 -19.10 -12.97
C ASP A 255 -11.54 -18.33 -14.12
N TYR A 256 -11.59 -16.99 -14.09
CA TYR A 256 -11.00 -16.13 -15.12
C TYR A 256 -9.50 -16.39 -15.33
N LYS A 257 -8.82 -16.92 -14.30
CA LYS A 257 -7.38 -17.22 -14.33
C LYS A 257 -7.04 -18.67 -14.68
N ASN A 258 -8.03 -19.55 -14.91
CA ASN A 258 -7.80 -20.97 -15.23
C ASN A 258 -6.91 -21.16 -16.46
N ASN A 259 -6.94 -20.19 -17.38
CA ASN A 259 -6.12 -20.16 -18.58
C ASN A 259 -4.92 -19.20 -18.46
N GLY A 260 -4.49 -18.85 -17.25
CA GLY A 260 -3.50 -17.80 -17.00
C GLY A 260 -4.11 -16.39 -17.05
N VAL A 261 -3.28 -15.37 -16.83
CA VAL A 261 -3.69 -13.96 -16.85
C VAL A 261 -2.74 -13.12 -17.70
N TYR A 262 -3.29 -12.06 -18.30
CA TYR A 262 -2.51 -11.03 -18.97
C TYR A 262 -2.28 -9.84 -18.04
N LEU A 263 -1.04 -9.35 -18.02
CA LEU A 263 -0.58 -8.26 -17.17
C LEU A 263 -0.03 -7.15 -18.06
N ILE A 264 -0.57 -5.94 -17.95
CA ILE A 264 -0.08 -4.79 -18.71
C ILE A 264 0.83 -3.94 -17.83
N ASN A 265 1.96 -3.48 -18.39
CA ASN A 265 2.73 -2.39 -17.82
C ASN A 265 2.41 -1.12 -18.59
N VAL A 266 1.69 -0.20 -17.96
CA VAL A 266 1.35 1.09 -18.58
C VAL A 266 2.56 2.00 -18.64
N ASN A 267 2.75 2.68 -19.76
CA ASN A 267 3.83 3.64 -19.98
C ASN A 267 3.76 4.84 -19.01
N THR A 268 2.60 5.09 -18.41
CA THR A 268 2.35 6.12 -17.41
C THR A 268 1.20 5.70 -16.51
N TRP A 269 1.26 6.02 -15.22
CA TRP A 269 0.17 5.82 -14.26
C TRP A 269 -0.85 6.98 -14.27
N LYS A 270 -0.46 8.14 -14.83
CA LYS A 270 -1.31 9.34 -14.86
C LYS A 270 -2.46 9.17 -15.84
N SER A 271 -3.66 9.61 -15.46
CA SER A 271 -4.85 9.56 -16.31
C SER A 271 -4.69 10.36 -17.60
N GLU A 272 -4.05 11.53 -17.55
CA GLU A 272 -3.88 12.42 -18.72
C GLU A 272 -2.91 11.85 -19.75
N GLY A 273 -2.08 10.88 -19.36
CA GLY A 273 -1.16 10.20 -20.26
C GLY A 273 -1.73 8.92 -20.91
N GLN A 274 -2.98 8.57 -20.59
CA GLN A 274 -3.70 7.48 -21.25
C GLN A 274 -4.35 7.96 -22.55
N PHE A 275 -4.72 7.03 -23.42
CA PHE A 275 -5.55 7.34 -24.59
C PHE A 275 -7.03 7.33 -24.20
N SER A 276 -7.85 8.08 -24.93
CA SER A 276 -9.28 8.24 -24.61
C SER A 276 -10.07 6.93 -24.59
N ASN A 277 -9.61 5.89 -25.29
CA ASN A 277 -10.29 4.61 -25.43
C ASN A 277 -9.44 3.40 -25.05
N ARG A 278 -8.22 3.59 -24.53
CA ARG A 278 -7.33 2.49 -24.12
C ARG A 278 -6.21 2.96 -23.20
N TYR A 279 -5.67 2.02 -22.44
CA TYR A 279 -4.41 2.24 -21.72
C TYR A 279 -3.24 2.42 -22.68
N ASN A 280 -2.29 3.25 -22.27
CA ASN A 280 -1.06 3.52 -22.99
C ASN A 280 0.02 2.50 -22.60
N PHE A 281 0.13 1.40 -23.34
CA PHE A 281 1.17 0.38 -23.19
C PHE A 281 1.57 -0.17 -24.55
N ASN A 282 2.77 -0.73 -24.70
CA ASN A 282 3.20 -1.45 -25.91
C ASN A 282 3.66 -2.88 -25.64
N GLN A 283 3.93 -3.18 -24.37
CA GLN A 283 4.37 -4.49 -23.91
C GLN A 283 3.44 -4.98 -22.81
N TYR A 284 3.21 -6.28 -22.79
CA TYR A 284 2.43 -6.94 -21.76
C TYR A 284 2.96 -8.35 -21.56
N TYR A 285 2.56 -8.95 -20.45
CA TYR A 285 2.97 -10.27 -20.04
C TYR A 285 1.77 -11.20 -19.99
N TYR A 286 2.04 -12.48 -20.12
CA TYR A 286 1.15 -13.56 -19.75
C TYR A 286 1.85 -14.39 -18.69
N VAL A 287 1.09 -14.83 -17.69
CA VAL A 287 1.59 -15.79 -16.70
C VAL A 287 0.50 -16.79 -16.35
N LYS A 288 0.91 -18.03 -16.12
CA LYS A 288 0.09 -19.10 -15.58
C LYS A 288 0.94 -19.88 -14.58
N ASP A 289 0.35 -20.39 -13.51
CA ASP A 289 1.07 -21.19 -12.50
C ASP A 289 2.08 -20.36 -11.68
N ASN A 290 3.17 -20.97 -11.19
CA ASN A 290 4.08 -20.34 -10.24
C ASN A 290 4.83 -19.14 -10.83
N ILE A 291 4.58 -17.94 -10.28
CA ILE A 291 5.17 -16.68 -10.77
C ILE A 291 6.69 -16.56 -10.56
N PHE A 292 7.29 -17.42 -9.74
CA PHE A 292 8.74 -17.44 -9.48
C PHE A 292 9.51 -18.29 -10.50
N ASP A 293 8.81 -19.04 -11.37
CA ASP A 293 9.43 -19.78 -12.46
C ASP A 293 9.30 -18.99 -13.76
N ILE A 294 10.42 -18.61 -14.37
CA ILE A 294 10.43 -17.82 -15.61
C ILE A 294 9.75 -18.54 -16.78
N ASN A 295 9.72 -19.89 -16.78
CA ASN A 295 9.10 -20.68 -17.84
C ASN A 295 7.57 -20.52 -17.87
N ASN A 296 6.99 -20.04 -16.77
CA ASN A 296 5.56 -19.75 -16.65
C ASN A 296 5.17 -18.39 -17.23
N TRP A 297 6.15 -17.59 -17.64
CA TRP A 297 5.95 -16.26 -18.19
C TRP A 297 6.12 -16.23 -19.71
N LYS A 298 5.36 -15.35 -20.35
CA LYS A 298 5.59 -14.94 -21.74
C LYS A 298 5.49 -13.42 -21.85
N LYS A 299 6.29 -12.83 -22.72
CA LYS A 299 6.28 -11.39 -22.99
C LYS A 299 5.84 -11.14 -24.42
N PHE A 300 4.99 -10.13 -24.58
CA PHE A 300 4.45 -9.76 -25.87
C PHE A 300 4.66 -8.29 -26.15
N GLN A 301 4.80 -7.97 -27.44
CA GLN A 301 4.78 -6.61 -27.95
C GLN A 301 3.65 -6.46 -28.97
N ILE A 302 2.82 -5.44 -28.79
CA ILE A 302 1.72 -5.11 -29.70
C ILE A 302 2.11 -3.94 -30.61
N ASN A 303 1.84 -4.08 -31.90
CA ASN A 303 1.85 -2.96 -32.83
C ASN A 303 0.44 -2.38 -32.94
N TRP A 304 0.20 -1.22 -32.33
CA TRP A 304 -1.13 -0.61 -32.33
C TRP A 304 -1.64 -0.16 -33.71
N LYS A 305 -0.77 -0.03 -34.72
CA LYS A 305 -1.19 0.29 -36.10
C LYS A 305 -1.76 -0.93 -36.81
N THR A 306 -1.12 -2.09 -36.68
CA THR A 306 -1.56 -3.35 -37.33
C THR A 306 -2.43 -4.23 -36.43
N LYS A 307 -2.44 -3.96 -35.12
CA LYS A 307 -3.03 -4.80 -34.04
C LYS A 307 -2.39 -6.18 -33.92
N GLU A 308 -1.25 -6.40 -34.55
CA GLU A 308 -0.50 -7.65 -34.44
C GLU A 308 0.26 -7.69 -33.12
N THR A 309 0.25 -8.87 -32.50
CA THR A 309 1.02 -9.18 -31.31
C THR A 309 2.13 -10.15 -31.69
N LYS A 310 3.35 -9.88 -31.23
CA LYS A 310 4.50 -10.80 -31.34
C LYS A 310 5.01 -11.18 -29.95
N GLU A 311 5.24 -12.47 -29.72
CA GLU A 311 5.98 -12.93 -28.54
C GLU A 311 7.44 -12.52 -28.68
N ILE A 312 7.99 -11.93 -27.61
CA ILE A 312 9.37 -11.45 -27.54
C ILE A 312 10.07 -12.11 -26.35
N GLU A 313 11.39 -12.19 -26.44
CA GLU A 313 12.21 -12.79 -25.38
C GLU A 313 12.03 -12.04 -24.04
N LEU A 314 11.87 -12.82 -22.97
CA LEU A 314 12.01 -12.37 -21.59
C LEU A 314 13.50 -12.19 -21.33
N LYS A 315 13.96 -10.94 -21.39
CA LYS A 315 15.34 -10.56 -21.05
C LYS A 315 15.45 -10.11 -19.61
#